data_AF-A0A2V9X0X6-F1
#
_entry.id   AF-A0A2V9X0X6-F1
#
_cell.length_a   1.000
_cell.length_b   1.000
_cell.length_c   1.000
_cell.angle_alpha   90.00
_cell.angle_beta   90.00
_cell.angle_gamma   90.00
#
_symmetry.space_group_name_H-M   'P 1'
#
loop_
_entity.id
_entity.type
_entity.pdbx_description
1 polymer ?
#
loop_
_entity_poly.entity_id
_entity_poly.type
_entity_poly.pdbx_seq_one_letter_code
_entity_poly.pdbx_strand_id
1 'polypeptide(L)'
;MWLGARLVEERERACDEEVVAFGSDRQVYAESILKVCEFCLGSPLPCVSGVTGADLKKRMVHIMNDRILHNLGLARKLLLTVAAALAIALPVTFGLFNATPSRAEEQTETPTPSTPIYSSVSIKPSAIANGDNRTKMMISIMDGSFVANGVTLERLIQLAYHVQAAQISGPHDFLNKTKFDIEAKLDPSFVAAMHQQVSNGKNFDDQTMLKSLLANRFKLVTHSEAQTLPAYDLVIDENGAKLQPSANEPRMMHLGRGELTASGAPLELLAAQLSARLSHPVVDKTGLKGNYAFNLHWTPDPSEEENLKQSGELVAPEPAADSNGPSLLTALQEQLGLKLQPQAEPVQVLVIDHAEQPSEN
;
A
#
# COMPACT_ATOMS: atom_id res chain seq x y z
N MET A 1 11.10 13.23 -17.64
CA MET A 1 11.73 11.94 -17.99
C MET A 1 12.97 12.16 -18.88
N TRP A 2 14.00 12.86 -18.38
CA TRP A 2 15.23 13.17 -19.15
C TRP A 2 16.45 12.40 -18.62
N LEU A 3 16.58 12.30 -17.29
CA LEU A 3 17.64 11.51 -16.65
C LEU A 3 17.59 10.02 -17.01
N GLY A 4 16.40 9.41 -17.05
CA GLY A 4 16.26 7.99 -17.40
C GLY A 4 16.76 7.67 -18.81
N ALA A 5 16.38 8.49 -19.79
CA ALA A 5 16.86 8.34 -21.18
C ALA A 5 18.37 8.56 -21.28
N ARG A 6 18.92 9.52 -20.52
CA ARG A 6 20.36 9.80 -20.51
C ARG A 6 21.18 8.68 -19.87
N LEU A 7 20.69 8.07 -18.79
CA LEU A 7 21.35 6.93 -18.14
C LEU A 7 21.41 5.70 -19.05
N VAL A 8 20.34 5.43 -19.81
CA VAL A 8 20.34 4.34 -20.79
C VAL A 8 21.36 4.62 -21.89
N GLU A 9 21.45 5.84 -22.40
CA GLU A 9 22.43 6.22 -23.43
C GLU A 9 23.88 6.05 -22.97
N GLU A 10 24.21 6.46 -21.73
CA GLU A 10 25.56 6.31 -21.17
C GLU A 10 25.90 4.83 -20.90
N ARG A 11 24.94 4.02 -20.47
CA ARG A 11 25.12 2.58 -20.27
C ARG A 11 25.45 1.87 -21.58
N GLU A 12 24.65 2.10 -22.62
CA GLU A 12 24.87 1.47 -23.94
C GLU A 12 26.24 1.87 -24.52
N ARG A 13 26.66 3.12 -24.31
CA ARG A 13 27.99 3.60 -24.75
C ARG A 13 29.13 2.87 -24.02
N ALA A 14 29.04 2.74 -22.69
CA ALA A 14 30.06 2.02 -21.92
C ALA A 14 30.18 0.55 -22.34
N CYS A 15 29.06 -0.11 -22.65
CA CYS A 15 29.07 -1.48 -23.17
C CYS A 15 29.72 -1.57 -24.57
N ASP A 16 29.41 -0.64 -25.48
CA ASP A 16 30.01 -0.62 -26.83
C ASP A 16 31.54 -0.41 -26.75
N GLU A 17 32.01 0.47 -25.86
CA GLU A 17 33.44 0.75 -25.63
C GLU A 17 34.19 -0.47 -25.07
N GLU A 18 33.59 -1.19 -24.12
CA GLU A 18 34.20 -2.37 -23.50
C GLU A 18 34.38 -3.52 -24.51
N VAL A 19 33.38 -3.75 -25.37
CA VAL A 19 33.46 -4.81 -26.40
C VAL A 19 34.52 -4.54 -27.45
N VAL A 20 34.68 -3.27 -27.86
CA VAL A 20 35.76 -2.84 -28.75
C VAL A 20 37.12 -2.93 -28.05
N ALA A 21 37.19 -2.57 -26.77
CA ALA A 21 38.41 -2.68 -25.97
C ALA A 21 38.87 -4.14 -25.77
N PHE A 22 37.93 -5.09 -25.74
CA PHE A 22 38.22 -6.54 -25.64
C PHE A 22 38.79 -7.16 -26.92
N GLY A 23 39.10 -6.35 -27.95
CA GLY A 23 39.80 -6.79 -29.16
C GLY A 23 38.88 -7.20 -30.31
N SER A 24 37.58 -6.92 -30.23
CA SER A 24 36.66 -7.13 -31.35
C SER A 24 36.98 -6.15 -32.47
N ASP A 25 37.08 -6.65 -33.71
CA ASP A 25 37.17 -5.77 -34.87
C ASP A 25 35.91 -4.90 -34.93
N ARG A 26 36.10 -3.59 -35.04
CA ARG A 26 35.01 -2.61 -34.93
C ARG A 26 33.99 -2.77 -36.05
N GLN A 27 34.45 -3.15 -37.24
CA GLN A 27 33.58 -3.34 -38.38
C GLN A 27 32.75 -4.61 -38.20
N VAL A 28 33.38 -5.70 -37.76
CA VAL A 28 32.66 -6.94 -37.42
C VAL A 28 31.63 -6.72 -36.30
N TYR A 29 31.99 -5.95 -35.27
CA TYR A 29 31.09 -5.63 -34.17
C TYR A 29 29.90 -4.78 -34.64
N ALA A 30 30.13 -3.70 -35.39
CA ALA A 30 29.06 -2.87 -35.94
C ALA A 30 28.15 -3.66 -36.90
N GLU A 31 28.72 -4.52 -37.76
CA GLU A 31 27.96 -5.42 -38.63
C GLU A 31 27.12 -6.44 -37.84
N SER A 32 27.62 -6.92 -36.70
CA SER A 32 26.87 -7.84 -35.84
C SER A 32 25.65 -7.17 -35.19
N ILE A 33 25.80 -5.93 -34.71
CA ILE A 33 24.67 -5.14 -34.16
C ILE A 33 23.62 -4.92 -35.25
N LEU A 34 24.03 -4.56 -36.47
CA LEU A 34 23.12 -4.37 -37.59
C LEU A 34 22.37 -5.65 -37.97
N LYS A 35 23.06 -6.80 -38.03
CA LYS A 35 22.43 -8.09 -38.32
C LYS A 35 21.39 -8.48 -37.27
N VAL A 36 21.66 -8.19 -35.99
CA VAL A 36 20.69 -8.42 -34.91
C VAL A 36 19.47 -7.50 -35.08
N CYS A 37 19.69 -6.21 -35.38
CA CYS A 37 18.59 -5.28 -35.67
C CYS A 37 17.75 -5.71 -36.87
N GLU A 38 18.39 -6.15 -37.96
CA GLU A 38 17.72 -6.65 -39.17
C GLU A 38 16.90 -7.91 -38.87
N PHE A 39 17.46 -8.85 -38.09
CA PHE A 39 16.75 -10.05 -37.64
C PHE A 39 15.52 -9.72 -36.78
N CYS A 40 15.64 -8.75 -35.88
CA CYS A 40 14.53 -8.28 -35.04
C CYS A 40 13.43 -7.55 -35.82
N LEU A 41 13.78 -6.86 -36.92
CA LEU A 41 12.82 -6.16 -37.78
C LEU A 41 12.17 -7.08 -38.83
N GLY A 42 12.88 -8.12 -39.27
CA GLY A 42 12.41 -9.07 -40.27
C GLY A 42 11.62 -10.27 -39.74
N SER A 43 11.63 -10.53 -38.43
CA SER A 43 10.93 -11.67 -37.81
C SER A 43 9.69 -11.22 -37.03
N PRO A 44 8.49 -11.79 -37.29
CA PRO A 44 7.26 -11.46 -36.56
C PRO A 44 7.18 -12.26 -35.24
N LEU A 45 8.24 -12.22 -34.42
CA LEU A 45 8.23 -12.83 -33.09
C LEU A 45 7.94 -11.75 -32.04
N PRO A 46 6.80 -11.80 -31.33
CA PRO A 46 6.41 -10.81 -30.34
C PRO A 46 7.14 -11.05 -29.01
N CYS A 47 8.47 -10.95 -29.00
CA CYS A 47 9.28 -10.83 -27.78
C CYS A 47 10.78 -10.74 -28.10
N VAL A 48 11.28 -9.54 -28.41
CA VAL A 48 12.66 -9.16 -28.07
C VAL A 48 12.63 -7.75 -27.48
N SER A 49 12.70 -7.66 -26.16
CA SER A 49 12.98 -6.43 -25.44
C SER A 49 14.50 -6.27 -25.34
N GLY A 50 15.05 -5.16 -25.84
CA GLY A 50 16.45 -4.81 -25.56
C GLY A 50 17.17 -3.92 -26.57
N VAL A 51 16.75 -3.84 -27.83
CA VAL A 51 17.58 -3.18 -28.88
C VAL A 51 17.16 -1.73 -29.18
N THR A 52 16.06 -1.24 -28.63
CA THR A 52 15.56 0.13 -28.90
C THR A 52 16.07 1.20 -27.93
N GLY A 53 17.22 0.96 -27.29
CA GLY A 53 17.91 1.93 -26.44
C GLY A 53 18.90 2.79 -27.23
N ALA A 54 18.56 4.06 -27.44
CA ALA A 54 19.32 5.12 -28.14
C ALA A 54 19.37 5.03 -29.69
N ASP A 55 19.52 6.21 -30.32
CA ASP A 55 19.56 6.42 -31.76
C ASP A 55 20.71 5.63 -32.40
N LEU A 56 20.40 4.50 -33.03
CA LEU A 56 21.35 3.54 -33.63
C LEU A 56 22.36 4.21 -34.56
N LYS A 57 21.92 5.25 -35.30
CA LYS A 57 22.78 6.00 -36.20
C LYS A 57 23.90 6.71 -35.43
N LYS A 58 23.61 7.26 -34.26
CA LYS A 58 24.63 7.92 -33.41
C LYS A 58 25.63 6.91 -32.84
N ARG A 59 25.16 5.72 -32.43
CA ARG A 59 26.03 4.64 -31.94
C ARG A 59 27.00 4.15 -33.01
N MET A 60 26.51 3.91 -34.23
CA MET A 60 27.34 3.49 -35.36
C MET A 60 28.41 4.52 -35.72
N VAL A 61 28.04 5.81 -35.83
CA VAL A 61 29.00 6.89 -36.12
C VAL A 61 30.06 6.98 -35.03
N HIS A 62 29.70 6.73 -33.77
CA HIS A 62 30.66 6.76 -32.66
C HIS A 62 31.63 5.57 -32.68
N ILE A 63 31.11 4.34 -32.82
CA ILE A 63 31.92 3.10 -32.92
C ILE A 63 32.93 3.20 -34.07
N MET A 64 32.51 3.73 -35.23
CA MET A 64 33.36 3.80 -36.41
C MET A 64 34.36 4.96 -36.39
N ASN A 65 34.06 6.06 -35.70
CA ASN A 65 34.83 7.30 -35.82
C ASN A 65 35.76 7.55 -34.63
N ASP A 66 35.60 6.85 -33.49
CA ASP A 66 36.35 7.25 -32.30
C ASP A 66 37.81 6.75 -32.27
N ARG A 67 38.71 7.70 -32.14
CA ARG A 67 40.15 7.47 -32.00
C ARG A 67 40.39 7.16 -30.52
N ILE A 68 40.15 5.91 -30.11
CA ILE A 68 40.52 5.43 -28.76
C ILE A 68 42.02 5.63 -28.57
N LEU A 69 42.41 6.77 -27.98
CA LEU A 69 43.69 7.04 -27.36
C LEU A 69 43.54 8.26 -26.43
N HIS A 70 42.99 8.02 -25.24
CA HIS A 70 43.54 8.69 -24.06
C HIS A 70 44.12 7.64 -23.13
N ASN A 71 45.32 7.19 -23.46
CA ASN A 71 46.15 6.53 -22.47
C ASN A 71 46.48 7.60 -21.41
N LEU A 72 45.80 7.56 -20.27
CA LEU A 72 46.01 8.49 -19.17
C LEU A 72 47.44 8.32 -18.69
N GLY A 73 48.30 9.30 -19.00
CA GLY A 73 49.67 9.33 -18.51
C GLY A 73 49.69 9.28 -16.98
N LEU A 74 50.79 8.77 -16.41
CA LEU A 74 50.97 8.57 -14.96
C LEU A 74 50.53 9.77 -14.12
N ALA A 75 50.79 10.99 -14.59
CA ALA A 75 50.35 12.21 -13.93
C ALA A 75 48.83 12.35 -13.84
N ARG A 76 48.07 12.03 -14.90
CA ARG A 76 46.60 12.08 -14.89
C ARG A 76 45.99 10.91 -14.11
N LYS A 77 46.63 9.73 -14.12
CA LYS A 77 46.23 8.62 -13.24
C LYS A 77 46.41 8.98 -11.77
N LEU A 78 47.55 9.57 -11.40
CA LEU A 78 47.79 10.07 -10.04
C LEU A 78 46.79 11.17 -9.65
N LEU A 79 46.50 12.10 -10.56
CA LEU A 79 45.53 13.18 -10.31
C LEU A 79 44.11 12.63 -10.08
N LEU A 80 43.69 11.64 -10.87
CA LEU A 80 42.39 10.97 -10.70
C LEU A 80 42.32 10.15 -9.42
N THR A 81 43.39 9.44 -9.03
CA THR A 81 43.42 8.71 -7.76
C THR A 81 43.38 9.64 -6.55
N VAL A 82 44.04 10.80 -6.63
CA VAL A 82 43.99 11.81 -5.57
C VAL A 82 42.60 12.46 -5.51
N ALA A 83 41.98 12.76 -6.65
CA ALA A 83 40.61 13.27 -6.70
C ALA A 83 39.59 12.26 -6.15
N ALA A 84 39.73 10.98 -6.48
CA ALA A 84 38.88 9.91 -5.95
C ALA A 84 39.08 9.72 -4.44
N ALA A 85 40.32 9.75 -3.95
CA ALA A 85 40.62 9.69 -2.53
C ALA A 85 40.04 10.90 -1.77
N LEU A 86 40.14 12.11 -2.34
CA LEU A 86 39.53 13.31 -1.76
C LEU A 86 37.99 13.26 -1.77
N ALA A 87 37.38 12.74 -2.84
CA ALA A 87 35.93 12.58 -2.93
C ALA A 87 35.35 11.59 -1.90
N ILE A 88 36.15 10.63 -1.43
CA ILE A 88 35.78 9.68 -0.37
C ILE A 88 36.14 10.23 1.02
N ALA A 89 37.30 10.89 1.16
CA ALA A 89 37.74 11.41 2.45
C ALA A 89 36.90 12.60 2.92
N LEU A 90 36.48 13.50 2.02
CA LEU A 90 35.72 14.70 2.38
C LEU A 90 34.37 14.38 3.04
N PRO A 91 33.54 13.44 2.56
CA PRO A 91 32.32 13.01 3.27
C PRO A 91 32.58 12.37 4.63
N VAL A 92 33.66 11.59 4.77
CA VAL A 92 34.00 10.91 6.03
C VAL A 92 34.50 11.91 7.08
N THR A 93 35.33 12.88 6.68
CA THR A 93 35.80 13.93 7.59
C THR A 93 34.71 14.95 7.91
N PHE A 94 33.83 15.28 6.96
CA PHE A 94 32.66 16.11 7.23
C PHE A 94 31.67 15.40 8.16
N GLY A 95 31.51 14.08 8.00
CA GLY A 95 30.75 13.23 8.93
C GLY A 95 31.37 13.17 10.34
N LEU A 96 32.70 13.22 10.47
CA LEU A 96 33.39 13.23 11.77
C LEU A 96 33.38 14.60 12.46
N PHE A 97 33.41 15.71 11.71
CA PHE A 97 33.41 17.08 12.28
C PHE A 97 32.00 17.68 12.47
N ASN A 98 31.02 17.29 11.65
CA ASN A 98 29.62 17.69 11.77
C ASN A 98 28.71 16.57 12.31
N ALA A 99 29.30 15.48 12.82
CA ALA A 99 28.60 14.66 13.80
C ALA A 99 28.34 15.55 15.00
N THR A 100 27.15 16.16 15.04
CA THR A 100 26.51 16.53 16.30
C THR A 100 26.75 15.34 17.22
N PRO A 101 27.39 15.49 18.39
CA PRO A 101 27.45 14.39 19.33
C PRO A 101 26.00 13.97 19.52
N SER A 102 25.66 12.80 18.97
CA SER A 102 24.47 12.09 19.40
C SER A 102 24.75 11.92 20.86
N ARG A 103 24.15 12.80 21.67
CA ARG A 103 23.93 12.52 23.07
C ARG A 103 23.29 11.15 23.00
N ALA A 104 24.07 10.13 23.32
CA ALA A 104 23.53 8.95 23.91
C ALA A 104 22.83 9.49 25.15
N GLU A 105 21.58 9.92 24.96
CA GLU A 105 20.62 9.70 25.99
C GLU A 105 20.73 8.19 26.21
N GLU A 106 21.38 7.80 27.31
CA GLU A 106 20.71 6.88 28.21
C GLU A 106 19.28 7.44 28.36
N GLN A 107 18.44 7.13 27.38
CA GLN A 107 17.08 6.82 27.67
C GLN A 107 17.24 5.65 28.64
N THR A 108 17.19 5.98 29.92
CA THR A 108 16.41 5.17 30.83
C THR A 108 15.10 4.96 30.09
N GLU A 109 15.03 3.89 29.30
CA GLU A 109 13.79 3.33 28.83
C GLU A 109 13.04 3.02 30.11
N THR A 110 12.24 3.97 30.57
CA THR A 110 10.99 3.59 31.20
C THR A 110 10.34 2.69 30.15
N PRO A 111 10.19 1.38 30.40
CA PRO A 111 9.72 0.45 29.40
C PRO A 111 8.37 0.97 28.92
N THR A 112 8.34 1.51 27.72
CA THR A 112 7.07 1.78 27.07
C THR A 112 6.62 0.38 26.66
N PRO A 113 5.49 -0.14 27.16
CA PRO A 113 5.05 -1.44 26.73
C PRO A 113 4.59 -1.28 25.27
N SER A 114 5.52 -1.43 24.32
CA SER A 114 5.24 -1.31 22.88
C SER A 114 4.51 -2.55 22.37
N THR A 115 4.53 -3.63 23.15
CA THR A 115 3.80 -4.86 22.86
C THR A 115 2.59 -4.98 23.80
N PRO A 116 1.37 -5.09 23.28
CA PRO A 116 0.16 -5.37 24.04
C PRO A 116 0.33 -6.62 24.90
N ILE A 117 0.12 -6.48 26.19
CA ILE A 117 0.14 -7.59 27.14
C ILE A 117 -1.31 -7.97 27.44
N TYR A 118 -1.66 -9.23 27.20
CA TYR A 118 -2.98 -9.77 27.51
C TYR A 118 -2.94 -10.53 28.83
N SER A 119 -3.86 -10.19 29.75
CA SER A 119 -4.08 -10.95 30.99
C SER A 119 -4.88 -12.23 30.73
N SER A 120 -5.78 -12.20 29.75
CA SER A 120 -6.47 -13.38 29.23
C SER A 120 -6.83 -13.22 27.76
N VAL A 121 -6.78 -14.33 27.02
CA VAL A 121 -7.37 -14.44 25.68
C VAL A 121 -8.01 -15.82 25.57
N SER A 122 -9.31 -15.83 25.28
CA SER A 122 -10.10 -17.01 24.95
C SER A 122 -10.49 -16.92 23.48
N ILE A 123 -10.17 -17.96 22.72
CA ILE A 123 -10.59 -18.09 21.32
C ILE A 123 -11.26 -19.45 21.18
N LYS A 124 -12.49 -19.46 20.67
CA LYS A 124 -13.29 -20.67 20.48
C LYS A 124 -13.93 -20.64 19.10
N PRO A 125 -14.07 -21.78 18.42
CA PRO A 125 -14.95 -21.87 17.26
C PRO A 125 -16.35 -21.37 17.63
N SER A 126 -16.90 -20.47 16.81
CA SER A 126 -18.22 -19.89 17.04
C SER A 126 -19.31 -20.91 16.71
N ALA A 127 -20.37 -20.91 17.51
CA ALA A 127 -21.59 -21.66 17.21
C ALA A 127 -22.46 -20.99 16.13
N ILE A 128 -22.13 -19.75 15.75
CA ILE A 128 -22.79 -19.02 14.67
C ILE A 128 -22.48 -19.74 13.36
N ALA A 129 -23.53 -20.22 12.69
CA ALA A 129 -23.39 -21.01 11.46
C ALA A 129 -22.62 -20.24 10.38
N ASN A 130 -21.85 -20.99 9.57
CA ASN A 130 -21.27 -20.47 8.34
C ASN A 130 -22.43 -20.01 7.42
N GLY A 131 -22.60 -18.69 7.27
CA GLY A 131 -23.72 -18.06 6.56
C GLY A 131 -24.41 -16.91 7.31
N ASP A 132 -24.37 -16.89 8.66
CA ASP A 132 -24.86 -15.74 9.46
C ASP A 132 -23.69 -14.77 9.70
N ASN A 133 -23.57 -13.70 8.90
CA ASN A 133 -22.44 -12.77 8.98
C ASN A 133 -22.67 -11.62 9.96
N ARG A 134 -23.63 -11.73 10.90
CA ARG A 134 -23.73 -10.82 12.04
C ARG A 134 -22.48 -10.92 12.92
N THR A 135 -21.46 -10.14 12.59
CA THR A 135 -20.24 -10.04 13.40
C THR A 135 -20.40 -8.89 14.38
N LYS A 136 -20.41 -9.18 15.68
CA LYS A 136 -20.37 -8.14 16.71
C LYS A 136 -18.96 -8.06 17.27
N MET A 137 -18.29 -6.95 16.99
CA MET A 137 -16.99 -6.61 17.57
C MET A 137 -17.13 -5.37 18.44
N MET A 138 -16.58 -5.44 19.64
CA MET A 138 -16.54 -4.34 20.58
C MET A 138 -15.14 -4.26 21.15
N ILE A 139 -14.49 -3.12 20.92
CA ILE A 139 -13.21 -2.78 21.54
C ILE A 139 -13.51 -1.69 22.55
N SER A 140 -13.28 -1.97 23.83
CA SER A 140 -13.37 -0.96 24.87
C SER A 140 -11.97 -0.62 25.34
N ILE A 141 -11.51 0.54 24.89
CA ILE A 141 -10.22 1.12 25.27
C ILE A 141 -10.24 1.49 26.77
N MET A 142 -11.40 1.77 27.35
CA MET A 142 -11.49 2.18 28.76
C MET A 142 -11.17 1.04 29.73
N ASP A 143 -11.64 -0.17 29.46
CA ASP A 143 -11.42 -1.34 30.32
C ASP A 143 -10.43 -2.35 29.72
N GLY A 144 -9.87 -2.05 28.54
CA GLY A 144 -8.92 -2.91 27.84
C GLY A 144 -9.52 -4.23 27.35
N SER A 145 -10.84 -4.27 27.15
CA SER A 145 -11.53 -5.47 26.67
C SER A 145 -11.70 -5.45 25.15
N PHE A 146 -11.52 -6.62 24.55
CA PHE A 146 -11.80 -6.89 23.14
C PHE A 146 -12.73 -8.10 23.08
N VAL A 147 -13.91 -7.92 22.49
CA VAL A 147 -14.88 -8.99 22.28
C VAL A 147 -15.26 -9.03 20.82
N ALA A 148 -15.14 -10.19 20.20
CA ALA A 148 -15.57 -10.44 18.82
C ALA A 148 -16.36 -11.74 18.77
N ASN A 149 -17.51 -11.75 18.08
CA ASN A 149 -18.32 -12.96 17.94
C ASN A 149 -18.56 -13.26 16.46
N GLY A 150 -18.45 -14.53 16.09
CA GLY A 150 -18.72 -15.02 14.74
C GLY A 150 -17.75 -14.51 13.66
N VAL A 151 -16.51 -14.14 14.02
CA VAL A 151 -15.55 -13.48 13.11
C VAL A 151 -14.61 -14.47 12.43
N THR A 152 -14.33 -14.29 11.14
CA THR A 152 -13.30 -15.09 10.43
C THR A 152 -11.90 -14.53 10.68
N LEU A 153 -10.87 -15.35 10.46
CA LEU A 153 -9.48 -14.88 10.53
C LEU A 153 -9.20 -13.82 9.47
N GLU A 154 -9.77 -13.95 8.26
CA GLU A 154 -9.67 -12.91 7.23
C GLU A 154 -10.19 -11.56 7.73
N ARG A 155 -11.37 -11.54 8.38
CA ARG A 155 -11.94 -10.30 8.90
C ARG A 155 -11.06 -9.65 9.95
N LEU A 156 -10.43 -10.45 10.82
CA LEU A 156 -9.48 -9.93 11.82
C LEU A 156 -8.22 -9.35 11.16
N ILE A 157 -7.71 -9.97 10.10
CA ILE A 157 -6.55 -9.49 9.35
C ILE A 157 -6.87 -8.15 8.67
N GLN A 158 -8.02 -8.04 8.01
CA GLN A 158 -8.47 -6.79 7.38
C GLN A 158 -8.48 -5.63 8.36
N LEU A 159 -8.98 -5.86 9.58
CA LEU A 159 -9.02 -4.85 10.64
C LEU A 159 -7.64 -4.56 11.20
N ALA A 160 -6.82 -5.58 11.44
CA ALA A 160 -5.49 -5.40 12.00
C ALA A 160 -4.58 -4.62 11.07
N TYR A 161 -4.68 -4.82 9.75
CA TYR A 161 -3.77 -4.22 8.77
C TYR A 161 -4.39 -3.10 7.93
N HIS A 162 -5.68 -2.79 8.13
CA HIS A 162 -6.43 -1.85 7.31
C HIS A 162 -6.34 -2.15 5.81
N VAL A 163 -6.45 -3.43 5.47
CA VAL A 163 -6.45 -3.94 4.10
C VAL A 163 -7.81 -4.52 3.74
N GLN A 164 -8.12 -4.55 2.46
CA GLN A 164 -9.34 -5.18 1.94
C GLN A 164 -9.12 -6.65 1.62
N ALA A 165 -10.20 -7.41 1.43
CA ALA A 165 -10.13 -8.82 0.99
C ALA A 165 -9.30 -8.97 -0.29
N ALA A 166 -9.53 -8.10 -1.28
CA ALA A 166 -8.79 -8.11 -2.55
C ALA A 166 -7.30 -7.77 -2.41
N GLN A 167 -6.90 -7.18 -1.27
CA GLN A 167 -5.50 -6.83 -0.97
C GLN A 167 -4.84 -7.86 -0.04
N ILE A 168 -5.50 -8.97 0.27
CA ILE A 168 -4.92 -10.09 1.00
C ILE A 168 -4.55 -11.15 -0.03
N SER A 169 -3.30 -11.61 -0.03
CA SER A 169 -2.84 -12.73 -0.83
C SER A 169 -2.54 -13.91 0.09
N GLY A 170 -3.20 -15.04 -0.11
CA GLY A 170 -3.01 -16.22 0.73
C GLY A 170 -4.15 -17.23 0.64
N PRO A 171 -4.20 -18.23 1.54
CA PRO A 171 -5.20 -19.28 1.50
C PRO A 171 -6.55 -18.79 2.03
N HIS A 172 -7.32 -18.03 1.24
CA HIS A 172 -8.63 -17.47 1.63
C HIS A 172 -9.60 -18.54 2.17
N ASP A 173 -9.60 -19.74 1.58
CA ASP A 173 -10.42 -20.86 2.07
C ASP A 173 -10.13 -21.19 3.54
N PHE A 174 -8.85 -21.17 3.93
CA PHE A 174 -8.44 -21.37 5.32
C PHE A 174 -8.85 -20.19 6.20
N LEU A 175 -8.63 -18.96 5.74
CA LEU A 175 -8.91 -17.73 6.50
C LEU A 175 -10.42 -17.55 6.77
N ASN A 176 -11.28 -18.06 5.89
CA ASN A 176 -12.73 -17.96 5.97
C ASN A 176 -13.46 -19.24 6.42
N LYS A 177 -12.73 -20.35 6.64
CA LYS A 177 -13.32 -21.65 6.98
C LYS A 177 -14.08 -21.64 8.31
N THR A 178 -13.49 -20.99 9.31
CA THR A 178 -13.93 -21.08 10.71
C THR A 178 -14.18 -19.68 11.24
N LYS A 179 -15.36 -19.51 11.84
CA LYS A 179 -15.69 -18.33 12.64
C LYS A 179 -15.26 -18.55 14.08
N PHE A 180 -14.82 -17.48 14.73
CA PHE A 180 -14.32 -17.50 16.09
C PHE A 180 -15.11 -16.52 16.97
N ASP A 181 -15.34 -16.95 18.21
CA ASP A 181 -15.68 -16.05 19.31
C ASP A 181 -14.40 -15.80 20.10
N ILE A 182 -14.05 -14.52 20.25
CA ILE A 182 -12.82 -14.03 20.88
C ILE A 182 -13.20 -13.13 22.04
N GLU A 183 -12.67 -13.46 23.21
CA GLU A 183 -12.67 -12.58 24.37
C GLU A 183 -11.23 -12.38 24.80
N ALA A 184 -10.76 -11.14 24.75
CA ALA A 184 -9.41 -10.78 25.18
C ALA A 184 -9.47 -9.62 26.18
N LYS A 185 -8.63 -9.71 27.21
CA LYS A 185 -8.44 -8.65 28.20
C LYS A 185 -6.97 -8.29 28.26
N LEU A 186 -6.69 -6.99 28.16
CA LEU A 186 -5.36 -6.46 28.38
C LEU A 186 -4.98 -6.58 29.86
N ASP A 187 -3.68 -6.57 30.12
CA ASP A 187 -3.16 -6.47 31.46
C ASP A 187 -3.50 -5.10 32.07
N PRO A 188 -3.96 -5.01 33.33
CA PRO A 188 -4.30 -3.73 33.95
C PRO A 188 -3.16 -2.70 33.95
N SER A 189 -1.90 -3.16 34.03
CA SER A 189 -0.73 -2.27 33.96
C SER A 189 -0.55 -1.68 32.55
N PHE A 190 -0.82 -2.48 31.50
CA PHE A 190 -0.84 -2.02 30.12
C PHE A 190 -1.96 -1.00 29.89
N VAL A 191 -3.16 -1.29 30.41
CA VAL A 191 -4.32 -0.38 30.32
C VAL A 191 -4.00 0.97 31.00
N ALA A 192 -3.40 0.97 32.19
CA ALA A 192 -3.00 2.19 32.87
C ALA A 192 -1.99 3.02 32.06
N ALA A 193 -0.99 2.38 31.46
CA ALA A 193 -0.01 3.03 30.59
C ALA A 193 -0.69 3.63 29.34
N MET A 194 -1.60 2.89 28.72
CA MET A 194 -2.39 3.35 27.59
C MET A 194 -3.25 4.57 27.94
N HIS A 195 -3.97 4.57 29.07
CA HIS A 195 -4.75 5.72 29.54
C HIS A 195 -3.90 6.96 29.73
N GLN A 196 -2.69 6.80 30.26
CA GLN A 196 -1.73 7.90 30.40
C GLN A 196 -1.29 8.44 29.04
N GLN A 197 -1.05 7.57 28.05
CA GLN A 197 -0.70 7.98 26.70
C GLN A 197 -1.83 8.73 25.99
N VAL A 198 -3.06 8.23 26.07
CA VAL A 198 -4.25 8.89 25.50
C VAL A 198 -4.49 10.24 26.16
N SER A 199 -4.35 10.31 27.49
CA SER A 199 -4.47 11.56 28.25
C SER A 199 -3.40 12.60 27.87
N ASN A 200 -2.23 12.14 27.42
CA ASN A 200 -1.14 12.98 26.90
C ASN A 200 -1.32 13.35 25.42
N GLY A 201 -2.50 13.11 24.82
CA GLY A 201 -2.82 13.46 23.44
C GLY A 201 -2.17 12.55 22.39
N LYS A 202 -1.63 11.38 22.77
CA LYS A 202 -1.18 10.39 21.80
C LYS A 202 -2.35 9.51 21.37
N ASN A 203 -2.49 9.31 20.06
CA ASN A 203 -3.43 8.32 19.54
C ASN A 203 -2.95 6.93 19.95
N PHE A 204 -3.89 6.13 20.46
CA PHE A 204 -3.65 4.73 20.71
C PHE A 204 -3.93 3.94 19.43
N ASP A 205 -2.99 3.09 19.01
CA ASP A 205 -3.11 2.26 17.82
C ASP A 205 -3.73 0.91 18.18
N ASP A 206 -5.06 0.83 18.05
CA ASP A 206 -5.83 -0.39 18.29
C ASP A 206 -5.44 -1.54 17.35
N GLN A 207 -4.92 -1.23 16.16
CA GLN A 207 -4.36 -2.21 15.23
C GLN A 207 -3.20 -3.00 15.85
N THR A 208 -2.33 -2.35 16.63
CA THR A 208 -1.17 -3.01 17.24
C THR A 208 -1.60 -4.10 18.22
N MET A 209 -2.71 -3.90 18.93
CA MET A 209 -3.35 -4.94 19.76
C MET A 209 -3.72 -6.16 18.92
N LEU A 210 -4.48 -5.92 17.85
CA LEU A 210 -4.99 -7.01 17.05
C LEU A 210 -3.85 -7.74 16.30
N LYS A 211 -2.86 -7.02 15.77
CA LYS A 211 -1.65 -7.60 15.19
C LYS A 211 -0.93 -8.51 16.18
N SER A 212 -0.75 -8.07 17.44
CA SER A 212 -0.12 -8.88 18.50
C SER A 212 -0.94 -10.14 18.82
N LEU A 213 -2.26 -10.02 18.95
CA LEU A 213 -3.13 -11.17 19.17
C LEU A 213 -3.02 -12.19 18.03
N LEU A 214 -3.08 -11.72 16.78
CA LEU A 214 -2.98 -12.57 15.59
C LEU A 214 -1.62 -13.25 15.48
N ALA A 215 -0.53 -12.53 15.71
CA ALA A 215 0.81 -13.10 15.71
C ALA A 215 0.99 -14.17 16.80
N ASN A 216 0.46 -13.93 18.01
CA ASN A 216 0.65 -14.86 19.12
C ASN A 216 -0.27 -16.10 19.04
N ARG A 217 -1.54 -15.89 18.69
CA ARG A 217 -2.59 -16.92 18.78
C ARG A 217 -2.82 -17.66 17.48
N PHE A 218 -2.64 -17.02 16.33
CA PHE A 218 -2.79 -17.63 15.01
C PHE A 218 -1.45 -17.83 14.30
N LYS A 219 -0.32 -17.53 14.97
CA LYS A 219 1.04 -17.51 14.39
C LYS A 219 1.11 -16.78 13.06
N LEU A 220 0.34 -15.69 12.96
CA LEU A 220 0.24 -14.94 11.73
C LEU A 220 1.60 -14.32 11.39
N VAL A 221 2.14 -14.69 10.23
CA VAL A 221 3.33 -14.08 9.63
C VAL A 221 2.91 -13.49 8.29
N THR A 222 3.28 -12.23 8.06
CA THR A 222 2.94 -11.50 6.84
C THR A 222 4.09 -10.65 6.36
N HIS A 223 4.05 -10.32 5.07
CA HIS A 223 4.82 -9.25 4.49
C HIS A 223 4.00 -8.47 3.48
N SER A 224 4.49 -7.30 3.09
CA SER A 224 3.85 -6.44 2.11
C SER A 224 4.56 -6.57 0.77
N GLU A 225 3.80 -6.85 -0.30
CA GLU A 225 4.30 -6.91 -1.67
C GLU A 225 3.47 -5.98 -2.58
N ALA A 226 4.13 -5.30 -3.54
CA ALA A 226 3.42 -4.49 -4.51
C ALA A 226 2.93 -5.38 -5.66
N GLN A 227 1.61 -5.46 -5.85
CA GLN A 227 0.99 -6.26 -6.90
C GLN A 227 0.09 -5.39 -7.77
N THR A 228 0.11 -5.62 -9.08
CA THR A 228 -0.81 -4.98 -10.01
C THR A 228 -2.16 -5.69 -9.95
N LEU A 229 -3.19 -4.99 -9.46
CA LEU A 229 -4.55 -5.50 -9.32
C LEU A 229 -5.54 -4.65 -10.12
N PRO A 230 -6.63 -5.24 -10.65
CA PRO A 230 -7.78 -4.48 -11.12
C PRO A 230 -8.32 -3.61 -9.96
N ALA A 231 -8.31 -2.30 -10.18
CA ALA A 231 -8.66 -1.29 -9.21
C ALA A 231 -9.50 -0.18 -9.90
N TYR A 232 -9.96 0.76 -9.11
CA TYR A 232 -10.56 2.00 -9.60
C TYR A 232 -9.76 3.19 -9.11
N ASP A 233 -9.44 4.10 -10.01
CA ASP A 233 -8.97 5.44 -9.63
C ASP A 233 -10.20 6.30 -9.32
N LEU A 234 -10.25 6.85 -8.10
CA LEU A 234 -11.20 7.90 -7.74
C LEU A 234 -10.61 9.24 -8.20
N VAL A 235 -11.23 9.86 -9.18
CA VAL A 235 -10.76 11.13 -9.78
C VAL A 235 -11.87 12.16 -9.80
N ILE A 236 -11.50 13.43 -9.98
CA ILE A 236 -12.46 14.51 -10.18
C ILE A 236 -13.14 14.34 -11.55
N ASP A 237 -14.45 14.51 -11.57
CA ASP A 237 -15.25 14.49 -12.80
C ASP A 237 -15.03 15.76 -13.64
N GLU A 238 -15.43 15.75 -14.92
CA GLU A 238 -15.31 16.91 -15.81
C GLU A 238 -16.05 18.16 -15.28
N ASN A 239 -17.09 17.96 -14.47
CA ASN A 239 -17.88 19.02 -13.85
C ASN A 239 -17.23 19.61 -12.58
N GLY A 240 -16.06 19.11 -12.18
CA GLY A 240 -15.35 19.55 -10.98
C GLY A 240 -15.92 18.95 -9.69
N ALA A 241 -15.11 18.99 -8.63
CA ALA A 241 -15.48 18.42 -7.33
C ALA A 241 -16.55 19.28 -6.62
N LYS A 242 -17.61 18.63 -6.14
CA LYS A 242 -18.75 19.23 -5.43
C LYS A 242 -18.67 18.91 -3.93
N LEU A 243 -17.49 19.06 -3.35
CA LEU A 243 -17.19 18.78 -1.95
C LEU A 243 -17.04 20.08 -1.16
N GLN A 244 -17.49 20.11 0.09
CA GLN A 244 -17.32 21.28 0.95
C GLN A 244 -16.10 21.09 1.87
N PRO A 245 -15.08 21.95 1.83
CA PRO A 245 -13.96 21.87 2.77
C PRO A 245 -14.44 22.01 4.22
N SER A 246 -13.93 21.16 5.12
CA SER A 246 -14.32 21.14 6.53
C SER A 246 -13.10 20.96 7.44
N ALA A 247 -12.52 22.07 7.91
CA ALA A 247 -11.30 22.06 8.70
C ALA A 247 -11.54 21.89 10.22
N ASN A 248 -12.72 22.29 10.73
CA ASN A 248 -12.96 22.49 12.16
C ASN A 248 -14.12 21.65 12.73
N GLU A 249 -14.75 20.81 11.92
CA GLU A 249 -15.83 19.94 12.40
C GLU A 249 -15.26 18.63 12.98
N PRO A 250 -15.95 18.01 13.97
CA PRO A 250 -15.63 16.65 14.39
C PRO A 250 -15.64 15.72 13.17
N ARG A 251 -14.61 14.89 13.06
CA ARG A 251 -14.46 13.89 11.98
C ARG A 251 -15.47 12.78 12.20
N MET A 252 -16.70 12.99 11.75
CA MET A 252 -17.74 11.98 11.74
C MET A 252 -18.07 11.59 10.32
N MET A 253 -18.23 10.29 10.13
CA MET A 253 -18.70 9.68 8.89
C MET A 253 -19.78 8.69 9.29
N HIS A 254 -20.97 8.86 8.74
CA HIS A 254 -22.10 7.98 8.98
C HIS A 254 -22.36 7.17 7.71
N LEU A 255 -22.53 5.87 7.92
CA LEU A 255 -22.84 4.90 6.89
C LEU A 255 -24.24 4.38 7.16
N GLY A 256 -25.10 4.50 6.16
CA GLY A 256 -26.44 3.94 6.15
C GLY A 256 -26.70 3.16 4.87
N ARG A 257 -27.86 2.51 4.79
CA ARG A 257 -28.29 1.83 3.56
C ARG A 257 -28.52 2.84 2.44
N GLY A 258 -27.65 2.82 1.43
CA GLY A 258 -27.73 3.76 0.30
C GLY A 258 -27.34 5.20 0.66
N GLU A 259 -26.65 5.38 1.78
CA GLU A 259 -26.28 6.69 2.28
C GLU A 259 -24.87 6.69 2.87
N LEU A 260 -24.13 7.75 2.57
CA LEU A 260 -22.84 8.03 3.17
C LEU A 260 -22.70 9.53 3.40
N THR A 261 -22.64 9.94 4.66
CA THR A 261 -22.49 11.34 5.04
C THR A 261 -21.21 11.55 5.84
N ALA A 262 -20.56 12.68 5.63
CA ALA A 262 -19.38 13.07 6.37
C ALA A 262 -19.47 14.55 6.72
N SER A 263 -19.17 14.91 7.97
CA SER A 263 -19.06 16.30 8.43
C SER A 263 -17.64 16.86 8.24
N GLY A 264 -16.65 15.99 8.03
CA GLY A 264 -15.26 16.38 7.81
C GLY A 264 -14.32 15.16 7.77
N ALA A 265 -14.17 14.54 6.61
CA ALA A 265 -13.33 13.36 6.41
C ALA A 265 -12.35 13.55 5.23
N PRO A 266 -11.13 12.99 5.29
CA PRO A 266 -10.26 12.92 4.13
C PRO A 266 -10.86 11.96 3.09
N LEU A 267 -10.62 12.22 1.80
CA LEU A 267 -11.14 11.37 0.72
C LEU A 267 -10.53 9.96 0.71
N GLU A 268 -9.42 9.74 1.39
CA GLU A 268 -8.88 8.40 1.67
C GLU A 268 -9.91 7.52 2.39
N LEU A 269 -10.70 8.09 3.32
CA LEU A 269 -11.77 7.33 3.98
C LEU A 269 -12.92 7.03 3.01
N LEU A 270 -13.27 7.97 2.13
CA LEU A 270 -14.25 7.71 1.07
C LEU A 270 -13.80 6.57 0.15
N ALA A 271 -12.53 6.61 -0.29
CA ALA A 271 -11.94 5.57 -1.13
C ALA A 271 -11.98 4.20 -0.44
N ALA A 272 -11.66 4.13 0.87
CA ALA A 272 -11.78 2.90 1.65
C ALA A 272 -13.22 2.37 1.75
N GLN A 273 -14.22 3.25 1.83
CA GLN A 273 -15.63 2.85 1.88
C GLN A 273 -16.18 2.39 0.52
N LEU A 274 -15.76 3.03 -0.57
CA LEU A 274 -16.11 2.61 -1.93
C LEU A 274 -15.46 1.27 -2.26
N SER A 275 -14.19 1.14 -1.89
CA SER A 275 -13.41 -0.09 -1.94
C SER A 275 -14.13 -1.29 -1.31
N ALA A 276 -14.58 -1.13 -0.05
CA ALA A 276 -15.29 -2.18 0.67
C ALA A 276 -16.59 -2.61 -0.02
N ARG A 277 -17.33 -1.66 -0.61
CA ARG A 277 -18.60 -1.94 -1.32
C ARG A 277 -18.39 -2.59 -2.69
N LEU A 278 -17.40 -2.11 -3.43
CA LEU A 278 -17.11 -2.59 -4.79
C LEU A 278 -16.31 -3.90 -4.78
N SER A 279 -15.78 -4.31 -3.63
CA SER A 279 -14.84 -5.43 -3.49
C SER A 279 -13.62 -5.31 -4.42
N HIS A 280 -13.25 -4.08 -4.76
CA HIS A 280 -12.10 -3.74 -5.61
C HIS A 280 -11.36 -2.57 -4.99
N PRO A 281 -10.02 -2.55 -5.00
CA PRO A 281 -9.25 -1.42 -4.51
C PRO A 281 -9.66 -0.12 -5.21
N VAL A 282 -9.89 0.94 -4.43
CA VAL A 282 -10.14 2.29 -4.91
C VAL A 282 -9.00 3.18 -4.44
N VAL A 283 -8.30 3.82 -5.38
CA VAL A 283 -7.14 4.69 -5.13
C VAL A 283 -7.55 6.14 -5.31
N ASP A 284 -7.34 6.99 -4.29
CA ASP A 284 -7.61 8.42 -4.40
C ASP A 284 -6.56 9.12 -5.29
N LYS A 285 -6.99 9.53 -6.49
CA LYS A 285 -6.22 10.36 -7.44
C LYS A 285 -6.91 11.68 -7.73
N THR A 286 -7.78 12.14 -6.83
CA THR A 286 -8.43 13.45 -6.96
C THR A 286 -7.45 14.60 -6.80
N GLY A 287 -6.34 14.37 -6.08
CA GLY A 287 -5.38 15.41 -5.70
C GLY A 287 -5.89 16.37 -4.62
N LEU A 288 -7.10 16.15 -4.11
CA LEU A 288 -7.71 16.97 -3.07
C LEU A 288 -7.07 16.67 -1.72
N LYS A 289 -6.77 17.72 -0.95
CA LYS A 289 -6.07 17.63 0.34
C LYS A 289 -6.89 18.31 1.42
N GLY A 290 -6.93 17.68 2.59
CA GLY A 290 -7.72 18.13 3.72
C GLY A 290 -8.97 17.29 3.93
N ASN A 291 -9.86 17.81 4.77
CA ASN A 291 -11.10 17.15 5.15
C ASN A 291 -12.27 17.80 4.43
N TYR A 292 -13.25 17.00 4.04
CA TYR A 292 -14.41 17.43 3.29
C TYR A 292 -15.69 16.95 3.98
N ALA A 293 -16.69 17.82 3.99
CA ALA A 293 -18.07 17.48 4.27
C ALA A 293 -18.79 17.14 2.96
N PHE A 294 -19.55 16.06 2.98
CA PHE A 294 -20.30 15.59 1.84
C PHE A 294 -21.47 14.70 2.26
N ASN A 295 -22.48 14.64 1.40
CA ASN A 295 -23.58 13.71 1.49
C ASN A 295 -23.68 12.96 0.16
N LEU A 296 -23.72 11.65 0.23
CA LEU A 296 -23.84 10.76 -0.92
C LEU A 296 -25.03 9.84 -0.70
N HIS A 297 -25.99 9.88 -1.60
CA HIS A 297 -27.20 9.07 -1.58
C HIS A 297 -27.33 8.28 -2.88
N TRP A 298 -27.55 6.97 -2.78
CA TRP A 298 -27.74 6.10 -3.93
C TRP A 298 -28.76 5.00 -3.62
N THR A 299 -29.28 4.37 -4.67
CA THR A 299 -30.06 3.15 -4.53
C THR A 299 -29.11 1.96 -4.50
N PRO A 300 -29.03 1.20 -3.39
CA PRO A 300 -28.22 -0.01 -3.33
C PRO A 300 -28.68 -1.00 -4.39
N ASP A 301 -27.73 -1.65 -5.05
CA ASP A 301 -28.06 -2.73 -5.97
C ASP A 301 -28.44 -4.01 -5.18
N PRO A 302 -29.09 -5.01 -5.82
CA PRO A 302 -29.51 -6.23 -5.15
C PRO A 302 -28.37 -7.01 -4.47
N SER A 303 -27.14 -6.91 -5.00
CA SER A 303 -25.97 -7.59 -4.44
C SER A 303 -25.43 -6.87 -3.20
N GLU A 304 -25.41 -5.54 -3.21
CA GLU A 304 -25.13 -4.72 -2.02
C GLU A 304 -26.20 -4.98 -0.95
N GLU A 305 -27.47 -5.09 -1.36
CA GLU A 305 -28.58 -5.35 -0.46
C GLU A 305 -28.51 -6.75 0.17
N GLU A 306 -28.09 -7.77 -0.59
CA GLU A 306 -27.83 -9.10 -0.08
C GLU A 306 -26.63 -9.10 0.89
N ASN A 307 -25.54 -8.42 0.55
CA ASN A 307 -24.36 -8.27 1.41
C ASN A 307 -24.67 -7.54 2.73
N LEU A 308 -25.45 -6.45 2.70
CA LEU A 308 -25.88 -5.70 3.89
C LEU A 308 -26.82 -6.53 4.78
N LYS A 309 -27.73 -7.30 4.17
CA LYS A 309 -28.58 -8.26 4.89
C LYS A 309 -27.76 -9.38 5.53
N GLN A 310 -26.67 -9.78 4.88
CA GLN A 310 -25.80 -10.85 5.35
C GLN A 310 -24.86 -10.35 6.47
N SER A 311 -24.23 -9.18 6.33
CA SER A 311 -23.24 -8.60 7.27
C SER A 311 -23.82 -8.23 8.63
N GLY A 312 -25.15 -8.17 8.76
CA GLY A 312 -25.79 -7.88 10.04
C GLY A 312 -25.63 -6.43 10.52
N GLU A 313 -25.09 -5.53 9.68
CA GLU A 313 -24.95 -4.10 9.96
C GLU A 313 -26.30 -3.36 10.00
N LEU A 314 -27.40 -3.99 9.58
CA LEU A 314 -28.75 -3.48 9.78
C LEU A 314 -29.14 -3.60 11.26
N VAL A 315 -28.78 -2.61 12.07
CA VAL A 315 -29.34 -2.42 13.40
C VAL A 315 -30.64 -1.62 13.27
N ALA A 316 -31.78 -2.30 13.42
CA ALA A 316 -33.15 -1.79 13.36
C ALA A 316 -33.70 -1.56 11.92
N PRO A 317 -35.04 -1.45 11.73
CA PRO A 317 -35.62 -1.33 10.41
C PRO A 317 -35.35 0.09 9.89
N GLU A 318 -34.22 0.27 9.23
CA GLU A 318 -33.98 1.46 8.42
C GLU A 318 -35.09 1.57 7.36
N PRO A 319 -35.60 2.78 7.08
CA PRO A 319 -36.56 2.96 5.99
C PRO A 319 -35.95 2.41 4.71
N ALA A 320 -36.77 1.74 3.89
CA ALA A 320 -36.33 1.27 2.59
C ALA A 320 -35.75 2.46 1.81
N ALA A 321 -34.46 2.40 1.48
CA ALA A 321 -33.82 3.34 0.56
C ALA A 321 -34.68 3.47 -0.70
N ASP A 322 -34.77 4.69 -1.20
CA ASP A 322 -35.57 5.02 -2.36
C ASP A 322 -35.15 4.13 -3.54
N SER A 323 -36.09 3.34 -4.04
CA SER A 323 -35.87 2.43 -5.16
C SER A 323 -35.72 3.15 -6.51
N ASN A 324 -35.93 4.47 -6.54
CA ASN A 324 -35.83 5.31 -7.75
C ASN A 324 -34.62 6.25 -7.75
N GLY A 325 -33.70 6.12 -6.79
CA GLY A 325 -32.49 6.91 -6.72
C GLY A 325 -31.42 6.52 -7.76
N PRO A 326 -30.36 7.33 -7.90
CA PRO A 326 -29.25 7.05 -8.81
C PRO A 326 -28.45 5.82 -8.36
N SER A 327 -27.75 5.19 -9.30
CA SER A 327 -26.71 4.20 -8.97
C SER A 327 -25.55 4.85 -8.20
N LEU A 328 -24.74 4.07 -7.48
CA LEU A 328 -23.56 4.59 -6.77
C LEU A 328 -22.61 5.39 -7.69
N LEU A 329 -22.33 4.89 -8.90
CA LEU A 329 -21.46 5.58 -9.86
C LEU A 329 -22.06 6.90 -10.33
N THR A 330 -23.37 6.90 -10.61
CA THR A 330 -24.10 8.11 -10.98
C THR A 330 -24.12 9.12 -9.83
N ALA A 331 -24.37 8.66 -8.61
CA ALA A 331 -24.41 9.49 -7.41
C ALA A 331 -23.05 10.16 -7.14
N LEU A 332 -21.95 9.42 -7.27
CA LEU A 332 -20.59 9.99 -7.14
C LEU A 332 -20.37 11.15 -8.12
N GLN A 333 -20.79 10.99 -9.38
CA GLN A 333 -20.62 12.01 -10.41
C GLN A 333 -21.54 13.21 -10.17
N GLU A 334 -22.83 12.97 -9.98
CA GLU A 334 -23.82 14.04 -9.88
C GLU A 334 -23.72 14.83 -8.58
N GLN A 335 -23.48 14.15 -7.45
CA GLN A 335 -23.55 14.74 -6.12
C GLN A 335 -22.18 15.20 -5.63
N LEU A 336 -21.12 14.42 -5.86
CA LEU A 336 -19.77 14.75 -5.39
C LEU A 336 -18.85 15.29 -6.49
N GLY A 337 -19.25 15.18 -7.76
CA GLY A 337 -18.37 15.55 -8.87
C GLY A 337 -17.12 14.67 -8.95
N LEU A 338 -17.25 13.40 -8.52
CA LEU A 338 -16.18 12.40 -8.54
C LEU A 338 -16.57 11.24 -9.45
N LYS A 339 -15.59 10.55 -10.00
CA LYS A 339 -15.81 9.37 -10.84
C LYS A 339 -14.80 8.28 -10.52
N LEU A 340 -15.23 7.04 -10.74
CA LEU A 340 -14.38 5.85 -10.68
C LEU A 340 -13.92 5.50 -12.09
N GLN A 341 -12.61 5.37 -12.29
CA GLN A 341 -12.02 4.95 -13.55
C GLN A 341 -11.34 3.59 -13.39
N PRO A 342 -11.76 2.55 -14.13
CA PRO A 342 -11.10 1.25 -14.08
C PRO A 342 -9.63 1.37 -14.47
N GLN A 343 -8.73 0.85 -13.64
CA GLN A 343 -7.30 0.80 -13.91
C GLN A 343 -6.64 -0.37 -13.17
N ALA A 344 -5.64 -0.99 -13.79
CA ALA A 344 -4.66 -1.83 -13.15
C ALA A 344 -3.65 -0.97 -12.36
N GLU A 345 -3.78 -0.96 -11.04
CA GLU A 345 -2.92 -0.16 -10.16
C GLU A 345 -1.91 -1.05 -9.43
N PRO A 346 -0.65 -0.58 -9.24
CA PRO A 346 0.26 -1.20 -8.29
C PRO A 346 -0.24 -0.89 -6.88
N VAL A 347 -0.89 -1.87 -6.24
CA VAL A 347 -1.43 -1.74 -4.89
C VAL A 347 -0.58 -2.55 -3.93
N GLN A 348 -0.40 -2.02 -2.72
CA GLN A 348 0.24 -2.79 -1.66
C GLN A 348 -0.71 -3.91 -1.22
N VAL A 349 -0.24 -5.15 -1.37
CA VAL A 349 -0.92 -6.38 -0.98
C VAL A 349 -0.24 -6.93 0.27
N LEU A 350 -1.04 -7.42 1.20
CA LEU A 350 -0.60 -8.15 2.38
C LEU A 350 -0.55 -9.64 2.04
N VAL A 351 0.65 -10.19 1.96
CA VAL A 351 0.88 -11.62 1.71
C VAL A 351 0.88 -12.34 3.05
N ILE A 352 0.09 -13.42 3.14
CA ILE A 352 0.04 -14.30 4.32
C ILE A 352 1.07 -15.41 4.13
N ASP A 353 2.22 -15.27 4.78
CA ASP A 353 3.30 -16.26 4.74
C ASP A 353 2.93 -17.50 5.56
N HIS A 354 2.31 -17.28 6.71
CA HIS A 354 1.91 -18.35 7.61
C HIS A 354 0.74 -17.94 8.50
N ALA A 355 -0.16 -18.88 8.74
CA ALA A 355 -1.18 -18.80 9.77
C ALA A 355 -1.60 -20.22 10.18
N GLU A 356 -1.90 -20.42 11.46
CA GLU A 356 -2.41 -21.66 12.01
C GLU A 356 -3.69 -21.43 12.82
N GLN A 357 -4.48 -22.48 13.02
CA GLN A 357 -5.61 -22.39 13.93
C GLN A 357 -5.09 -22.24 15.37
N PRO A 358 -5.75 -21.42 16.20
CA PRO A 358 -5.35 -21.25 17.58
C PRO A 358 -5.53 -22.59 18.31
N SER A 359 -4.59 -22.92 19.18
CA SER A 359 -4.73 -24.07 20.07
C SER A 359 -5.98 -23.90 20.95
N GLU A 360 -6.69 -25.00 21.22
CA GLU A 360 -7.78 -25.00 22.19
C GLU A 360 -7.26 -24.49 23.55
N ASN A 361 -8.03 -23.62 24.20
CA ASN A 361 -7.71 -23.04 25.51
C ASN A 361 -8.34 -23.84 26.64
#